data_AF-Q646T9-F1
#
_entry.id   AF-Q646T9-F1
#
_cell.length_a   1.000
_cell.length_b   1.000
_cell.length_c   1.000
_cell.angle_alpha   90.00
_cell.angle_beta   90.00
_cell.angle_gamma   90.00
#
_symmetry.space_group_name_H-M   'P 1'
#
loop_
_entity.id
_entity.type
_entity.pdbx_description
1 polymer ?
#
loop_
_entity_poly.entity_id
_entity_poly.type
_entity_poly.pdbx_seq_one_letter_code
_entity_poly.pdbx_strand_id
1 'polypeptide(L)'
;KRIKNAAANVLRETWLIYKHTKLLKKIDHAKVRKHQRKFLQAIHQLRSVKMEQRKLSDQANTLVDLSKMQNVMYDLITELNDRSEDLEKQIGSLESKLEHLTASFNSLPLLIADTLRQQQQQLLSAIIEARGVSVAVGTTHTPISDSPIGVSSTSFPTPYTSSSSC
;
A
#
# COMPACT_ATOMS: atom_id res chain seq x y z
N LYS A 1 -9.75 16.92 -42.07
CA LYS A 1 -10.23 17.64 -43.29
C LYS A 1 -9.10 17.92 -44.31
N ARG A 2 -7.92 18.41 -43.88
CA ARG A 2 -6.79 18.79 -44.78
C ARG A 2 -6.17 17.63 -45.58
N ILE A 3 -6.01 16.43 -44.99
CA ILE A 3 -5.47 15.24 -45.71
C ILE A 3 -6.34 14.86 -46.91
N LYS A 4 -7.65 14.76 -46.72
CA LYS A 4 -8.60 14.38 -47.78
C LYS A 4 -8.56 15.37 -48.95
N ASN A 5 -8.45 16.67 -48.67
CA ASN A 5 -8.35 17.70 -49.71
C ASN A 5 -7.02 17.62 -50.48
N ALA A 6 -5.89 17.44 -49.78
CA ALA A 6 -4.59 17.30 -50.42
C ALA A 6 -4.53 16.04 -51.31
N ALA A 7 -5.06 14.91 -50.82
CA ALA A 7 -5.15 13.67 -51.59
C ALA A 7 -6.05 13.83 -52.84
N ALA A 8 -7.20 14.49 -52.71
CA ALA A 8 -8.07 14.78 -53.85
C ALA A 8 -7.37 15.65 -54.91
N ASN A 9 -6.58 16.64 -54.49
CA ASN A 9 -5.79 17.45 -55.41
C ASN A 9 -4.69 16.64 -56.12
N VAL A 10 -4.03 15.72 -55.42
CA VAL A 10 -3.06 14.80 -56.05
C VAL A 10 -3.73 14.01 -57.18
N LEU A 11 -4.87 13.37 -56.90
CA LEU A 11 -5.62 12.60 -57.91
C LEU A 11 -6.07 13.47 -59.09
N ARG A 12 -6.61 14.66 -58.79
CA ARG A 12 -7.06 15.63 -59.79
C ARG A 12 -5.93 16.04 -60.73
N GLU A 13 -4.78 16.44 -60.19
CA GLU A 13 -3.66 16.90 -61.01
C GLU A 13 -2.98 15.74 -61.76
N THR A 14 -2.89 14.53 -61.17
CA THR A 14 -2.42 13.32 -61.89
C THR A 14 -3.27 13.06 -63.14
N TRP A 15 -4.59 13.08 -62.99
CA TRP A 15 -5.51 12.89 -64.13
C TRP A 15 -5.36 14.00 -65.18
N LEU A 16 -5.26 15.26 -64.76
CA LEU A 16 -5.09 16.39 -65.68
C LEU A 16 -3.76 16.34 -66.44
N ILE A 17 -2.67 15.90 -65.79
CA ILE A 17 -1.38 15.68 -66.45
C ILE A 17 -1.51 14.56 -67.49
N TYR A 18 -2.10 13.42 -67.12
CA TYR A 18 -2.32 12.30 -68.04
C TYR A 18 -3.15 12.74 -69.25
N LYS A 19 -4.27 13.44 -69.02
CA LYS A 19 -5.13 13.98 -70.09
C LYS A 19 -4.34 14.84 -71.08
N HIS A 20 -3.54 15.79 -70.60
CA HIS A 20 -2.84 16.76 -71.46
C HIS A 20 -1.54 16.24 -72.08
N THR A 21 -1.04 15.09 -71.67
CA THR A 21 0.20 14.49 -72.20
C THR A 21 -0.03 13.21 -73.00
N LYS A 22 -1.13 12.48 -72.75
CA LYS A 22 -1.40 11.15 -73.34
C LYS A 22 -2.71 11.04 -74.12
N LEU A 23 -3.73 11.86 -73.83
CA LEU A 23 -5.05 11.74 -74.46
C LEU A 23 -5.35 12.78 -75.54
N LEU A 24 -4.62 13.89 -75.60
CA LEU A 24 -4.82 14.96 -76.58
C LEU A 24 -3.85 14.83 -77.77
N LYS A 25 -4.33 15.09 -79.00
CA LYS A 25 -3.52 15.04 -80.23
C LYS A 25 -2.40 16.08 -80.30
N LYS A 26 -2.57 17.24 -79.66
CA LYS A 26 -1.56 18.31 -79.56
C LYS A 26 -1.31 18.62 -78.08
N ILE A 27 -0.05 18.58 -77.67
CA ILE A 27 0.35 18.80 -76.28
C ILE A 27 0.49 20.30 -76.01
N ASP A 28 -0.25 20.80 -75.02
CA ASP A 28 -0.10 22.16 -74.49
C ASP A 28 0.86 22.13 -73.30
N HIS A 29 2.14 22.41 -73.56
CA HIS A 29 3.17 22.39 -72.53
C HIS A 29 2.95 23.41 -71.40
N ALA A 30 2.27 24.54 -71.66
CA ALA A 30 1.99 25.53 -70.62
C ALA A 30 0.97 24.99 -69.60
N LYS A 31 -0.08 24.32 -70.08
CA LYS A 31 -1.05 23.64 -69.21
C LYS A 31 -0.41 22.48 -68.44
N VAL A 32 0.43 21.68 -69.10
CA VAL A 32 1.15 20.58 -68.44
C VAL A 32 2.00 21.11 -67.28
N ARG A 33 2.80 22.17 -67.50
CA ARG A 33 3.62 22.79 -66.43
C ARG A 33 2.78 23.33 -65.28
N LYS A 34 1.62 23.93 -65.58
CA LYS A 34 0.69 24.43 -64.55
C LYS A 34 0.18 23.28 -63.66
N HIS A 35 -0.23 22.16 -64.25
CA HIS A 35 -0.72 21.00 -63.50
C HIS A 35 0.40 20.28 -62.75
N GLN A 36 1.60 20.17 -63.33
CA GLN A 36 2.78 19.62 -62.63
C GLN A 36 3.13 20.42 -61.37
N ARG A 37 3.13 21.76 -61.45
CA ARG A 37 3.37 22.60 -60.27
C ARG A 37 2.35 22.37 -59.17
N LYS A 38 1.06 22.30 -59.55
CA LYS A 38 -0.03 22.01 -58.60
C LYS A 38 0.07 20.61 -58.02
N PHE A 39 0.46 19.62 -58.83
CA PHE A 39 0.71 18.25 -58.38
C PHE A 39 1.80 18.19 -57.33
N LEU A 40 2.97 18.80 -57.59
CA LEU A 40 4.06 18.87 -56.61
C LEU A 40 3.62 19.57 -55.33
N GLN A 41 2.90 20.69 -55.45
CA GLN A 41 2.37 21.40 -54.29
C GLN A 41 1.42 20.52 -53.45
N ALA A 42 0.53 19.76 -54.10
CA ALA A 42 -0.39 18.85 -53.43
C ALA A 42 0.34 17.69 -52.72
N ILE A 43 1.39 17.14 -53.35
CA ILE A 43 2.25 16.12 -52.73
C ILE A 43 2.97 16.67 -51.50
N HIS A 44 3.56 17.87 -51.59
CA HIS A 44 4.21 18.53 -50.45
C HIS A 44 3.22 18.79 -49.32
N GLN A 45 2.04 19.34 -49.63
CA GLN A 45 0.99 19.56 -48.64
C GLN A 45 0.57 18.26 -47.95
N LEU A 46 0.37 17.17 -48.71
CA LEU A 46 0.00 15.88 -48.16
C LEU A 46 1.07 15.35 -47.19
N ARG A 47 2.36 15.47 -47.55
CA ARG A 47 3.48 15.09 -46.69
C ARG A 47 3.53 15.93 -45.42
N SER A 48 3.41 17.26 -45.52
CA SER A 48 3.43 18.15 -44.35
C SER A 48 2.30 17.84 -43.38
N VAL A 49 1.07 17.67 -43.88
CA VAL A 49 -0.08 17.34 -43.03
C VAL A 49 0.07 15.95 -42.41
N LYS A 50 0.62 14.97 -43.14
CA LYS A 50 0.92 13.63 -42.58
C LYS A 50 1.94 13.71 -41.44
N MET A 51 3.00 14.49 -41.61
CA MET A 51 4.02 14.68 -40.56
C MET A 51 3.42 15.39 -39.34
N GLU A 52 2.62 16.43 -39.55
CA GLU A 52 1.93 17.17 -38.49
C GLU A 52 0.96 16.25 -37.72
N GLN A 53 0.18 15.42 -38.42
CA GLN A 53 -0.69 14.44 -37.79
C GLN A 53 0.09 13.42 -36.93
N ARG A 54 1.25 12.94 -37.42
CA ARG A 54 2.09 12.04 -36.64
C ARG A 54 2.59 12.72 -35.36
N LYS A 55 3.11 13.95 -35.45
CA LYS A 55 3.58 14.70 -34.28
C LYS A 55 2.50 14.86 -33.22
N LEU A 56 1.28 15.23 -33.61
CA LEU A 56 0.16 15.36 -32.68
C LEU A 56 -0.23 14.02 -32.05
N SER A 57 -0.17 12.94 -32.82
CA SER A 57 -0.40 11.58 -32.30
C SER A 57 0.66 11.18 -31.27
N ASP A 58 1.93 11.46 -31.56
CA ASP A 58 3.04 11.15 -30.66
C ASP A 58 2.90 11.95 -29.35
N GLN A 59 2.51 13.23 -29.44
CA GLN A 59 2.20 14.06 -28.25
C GLN A 59 1.05 13.49 -27.41
N ALA A 60 -0.04 13.04 -28.05
CA ALA A 60 -1.16 12.41 -27.35
C ALA A 60 -0.72 11.12 -26.64
N ASN A 61 0.12 10.31 -27.30
CA ASN A 61 0.68 9.11 -26.70
C ASN A 61 1.57 9.43 -25.49
N THR A 62 2.44 10.44 -25.59
CA THR A 62 3.28 10.89 -24.45
C THR A 62 2.44 11.31 -23.24
N LEU A 63 1.32 12.00 -23.45
CA LEU A 63 0.42 12.39 -22.35
C LEU A 63 -0.24 11.18 -21.68
N VAL A 64 -0.65 10.19 -22.48
CA VAL A 64 -1.21 8.93 -21.97
C VAL A 64 -0.17 8.18 -21.16
N ASP A 65 1.07 8.10 -21.64
CA ASP A 65 2.14 7.40 -20.94
C ASP A 65 2.54 8.10 -19.63
N LEU A 66 2.49 9.44 -19.60
CA LEU A 66 2.65 10.21 -18.36
C LEU A 66 1.55 9.86 -17.34
N SER A 67 0.29 9.79 -17.76
CA SER A 67 -0.82 9.41 -16.88
C SER A 67 -0.67 7.97 -16.35
N LYS A 68 -0.23 7.03 -17.18
CA LYS A 68 0.08 5.65 -16.72
C LYS A 68 1.21 5.64 -15.69
N MET A 69 2.27 6.41 -15.94
CA MET A 69 3.39 6.52 -15.00
C MET A 69 2.94 7.12 -13.67
N GLN A 70 2.04 8.12 -13.70
CA GLN A 70 1.44 8.66 -12.48
C GLN A 70 0.66 7.59 -11.71
N ASN A 71 -0.17 6.79 -12.37
CA ASN A 71 -0.90 5.71 -11.69
C ASN A 71 0.05 4.73 -10.98
N VAL A 72 1.07 4.23 -11.69
CA VAL A 72 2.07 3.32 -11.11
C VAL A 72 2.82 3.99 -9.95
N MET A 73 3.14 5.27 -10.07
CA MET A 73 3.81 6.03 -9.01
C MET A 73 2.91 6.18 -7.78
N TYR A 74 1.63 6.49 -7.97
CA TYR A 74 0.66 6.59 -6.87
C TYR A 74 0.52 5.25 -6.15
N ASP A 75 0.35 4.14 -6.89
CA ASP A 75 0.25 2.80 -6.31
C ASP A 75 1.47 2.47 -5.45
N LEU A 76 2.68 2.76 -5.95
CA LEU A 76 3.93 2.52 -5.23
C LEU A 76 4.07 3.41 -3.98
N ILE A 77 3.70 4.69 -4.07
CA ILE A 77 3.75 5.61 -2.91
C ILE A 77 2.77 5.16 -1.84
N THR A 78 1.58 4.73 -2.23
CA THR A 78 0.59 4.18 -1.30
C THR A 78 1.12 2.92 -0.62
N GLU A 79 1.66 1.96 -1.37
CA GLU A 79 2.26 0.74 -0.80
C GLU A 79 3.41 1.07 0.17
N LEU A 80 4.25 2.05 -0.17
CA LEU A 80 5.35 2.50 0.70
C LEU A 80 4.81 3.10 1.99
N ASN A 81 3.79 3.96 1.92
CA ASN A 81 3.17 4.57 3.10
C ASN A 81 2.50 3.53 4.00
N ASP A 82 1.76 2.57 3.42
CA ASP A 82 1.13 1.48 4.16
C ASP A 82 2.19 0.67 4.94
N ARG A 83 3.30 0.33 4.27
CA ARG A 83 4.44 -0.33 4.91
C ARG A 83 5.11 0.52 5.99
N SER A 84 5.17 1.84 5.81
CA SER A 84 5.69 2.77 6.82
C SER A 84 4.81 2.78 8.06
N GLU A 85 3.49 2.85 7.90
CA GLU A 85 2.52 2.82 8.99
C GLU A 85 2.60 1.49 9.78
N ASP A 86 2.73 0.37 9.07
CA ASP A 86 2.90 -0.95 9.71
C ASP A 86 4.20 -1.05 10.53
N LEU A 87 5.27 -0.41 10.08
CA LEU A 87 6.52 -0.34 10.84
C LEU A 87 6.38 0.57 12.07
N GLU A 88 5.72 1.72 11.94
CA GLU A 88 5.43 2.63 13.07
C GLU A 88 4.59 1.92 14.14
N LYS A 89 3.56 1.17 13.75
CA LYS A 89 2.76 0.35 14.67
C LYS A 89 3.60 -0.70 15.40
N GLN A 90 4.50 -1.38 14.68
CA GLN A 90 5.41 -2.36 15.28
C GLN A 90 6.37 -1.72 16.28
N ILE A 91 6.92 -0.55 15.96
CA ILE A 91 7.77 0.24 16.85
C ILE A 91 6.98 0.63 18.10
N GLY A 92 5.78 1.21 17.97
CA GLY A 92 4.94 1.57 19.11
C GLY A 92 4.57 0.38 19.99
N SER A 93 4.33 -0.80 19.40
CA SER A 93 4.11 -2.04 20.16
C SER A 93 5.35 -2.46 20.96
N LEU A 94 6.54 -2.32 20.38
CA LEU A 94 7.80 -2.60 21.06
C LEU A 94 8.05 -1.60 22.20
N GLU A 95 7.81 -0.30 21.96
CA GLU A 95 7.90 0.75 22.98
C GLU A 95 6.98 0.44 24.17
N SER A 96 5.71 0.10 23.92
CA SER A 96 4.77 -0.29 24.98
C SER A 96 5.24 -1.52 25.76
N LYS A 97 5.75 -2.56 25.08
CA LYS A 97 6.31 -3.75 25.74
C LYS A 97 7.51 -3.39 26.63
N LEU A 98 8.36 -2.45 26.19
CA LEU A 98 9.50 -1.96 26.96
C LEU A 98 9.06 -1.13 28.17
N GLU A 99 8.02 -0.29 28.04
CA GLU A 99 7.44 0.45 29.15
C GLU A 99 6.85 -0.50 30.21
N HIS A 100 6.10 -1.52 29.79
CA HIS A 100 5.58 -2.56 30.68
C HIS A 100 6.69 -3.31 31.41
N LEU A 101 7.76 -3.68 30.69
CA LEU A 101 8.91 -4.35 31.29
C LEU A 101 9.60 -3.44 32.32
N THR A 102 9.79 -2.17 31.99
CA THR A 102 10.38 -1.16 32.87
C THR A 102 9.53 -0.96 34.13
N ALA A 103 8.21 -0.82 33.99
CA ALA A 103 7.29 -0.69 35.12
C ALA A 103 7.32 -1.92 36.03
N SER A 104 7.31 -3.13 35.43
CA SER A 104 7.42 -4.39 36.17
C SER A 104 8.72 -4.44 36.96
N PHE A 105 9.84 -4.07 36.34
CA PHE A 105 11.16 -4.04 36.97
C PHE A 105 11.23 -3.03 38.13
N ASN A 106 10.65 -1.84 37.97
CA ASN A 106 10.60 -0.83 39.03
C ASN A 106 9.69 -1.23 40.21
N SER A 107 8.62 -2.00 39.95
CA SER A 107 7.72 -2.49 41.01
C SER A 107 8.30 -3.66 41.80
N LEU A 108 9.21 -4.43 41.19
CA LEU A 108 9.71 -5.69 41.73
C LEU A 108 10.41 -5.54 43.11
N PRO A 109 11.30 -4.56 43.35
CA PRO A 109 11.92 -4.38 44.67
C PRO A 109 10.91 -4.09 45.77
N LEU A 110 9.85 -3.35 45.45
CA LEU A 110 8.79 -3.00 46.41
C LEU A 110 7.99 -4.25 46.80
N LEU A 111 7.58 -5.06 45.82
CA LEU A 111 6.93 -6.35 46.08
C LEU A 111 7.83 -7.29 46.90
N ILE A 112 9.12 -7.37 46.56
CA ILE A 112 10.08 -8.19 47.32
C ILE A 112 10.17 -7.71 48.78
N ALA A 113 10.27 -6.39 48.99
CA ALA A 113 10.31 -5.80 50.33
C ALA A 113 9.02 -6.04 51.13
N ASP A 114 7.86 -5.93 50.48
CA ASP A 114 6.55 -6.24 51.09
C ASP A 114 6.47 -7.71 51.52
N THR A 115 6.86 -8.63 50.64
CA THR A 115 6.82 -10.07 50.91
C THR A 115 7.77 -10.45 52.05
N LEU A 116 8.99 -9.88 52.07
CA LEU A 116 9.96 -10.06 53.15
C LEU A 116 9.42 -9.55 54.49
N ARG A 117 8.81 -8.36 54.51
CA ARG A 117 8.22 -7.78 55.72
C ARG A 117 7.06 -8.63 56.24
N GLN A 118 6.21 -9.10 55.33
CA GLN A 118 5.06 -9.94 55.66
C GLN A 118 5.53 -11.29 56.24
N GLN A 119 6.58 -11.90 55.67
CA GLN A 119 7.20 -13.10 56.23
C GLN A 119 7.77 -12.87 57.63
N GLN A 120 8.47 -11.74 57.87
CA GLN A 120 8.99 -11.42 59.20
C GLN A 120 7.86 -11.26 60.24
N GLN A 121 6.77 -10.58 59.88
CA GLN A 121 5.61 -10.42 60.76
C GLN A 121 4.92 -11.75 61.08
N GLN A 122 4.79 -12.64 60.09
CA GLN A 122 4.27 -14.00 60.29
C GLN A 122 5.17 -14.83 61.21
N LEU A 123 6.49 -14.74 61.04
CA LEU A 123 7.44 -15.45 61.90
C LEU A 123 7.39 -14.94 63.34
N LEU A 124 7.30 -13.61 63.55
CA LEU A 124 7.16 -13.03 64.89
C LEU A 124 5.85 -13.43 65.56
N SER A 125 4.73 -13.40 64.83
CA SER A 125 3.44 -13.85 65.36
C SER A 125 3.45 -15.34 65.73
N ALA A 126 4.03 -16.19 64.89
CA ALA A 126 4.19 -17.62 65.19
C ALA A 126 5.08 -17.86 66.44
N ILE A 127 6.14 -17.07 66.65
CA ILE A 127 6.97 -17.15 67.86
C ILE A 127 6.21 -16.70 69.11
N ILE A 128 5.42 -15.62 69.01
CA ILE A 128 4.61 -15.12 70.12
C ILE A 128 3.53 -16.14 70.47
N GLU A 129 2.88 -16.75 69.48
CA GLU A 129 1.91 -17.83 69.68
C GLU A 129 2.58 -19.05 70.34
N ALA A 130 3.75 -19.47 69.85
CA ALA A 130 4.53 -20.56 70.46
C ALA A 130 5.00 -20.26 71.89
N ARG A 131 5.31 -19.00 72.23
CA ARG A 131 5.64 -18.56 73.61
C ARG A 131 4.40 -18.41 74.49
N GLY A 132 3.27 -17.95 73.93
CA GLY A 132 1.99 -17.83 74.63
C GLY A 132 1.41 -19.19 75.04
N VAL A 133 1.75 -20.25 74.32
CA VAL A 133 1.40 -21.63 74.66
C VAL A 133 2.23 -22.18 75.85
N SER A 134 3.31 -21.52 76.29
CA SER A 134 4.06 -21.94 77.49
C SER A 134 3.42 -21.50 78.82
N VAL A 135 2.30 -20.76 78.83
CA VAL A 135 1.55 -20.39 80.06
C VAL A 135 0.06 -20.73 79.95
N ALA A 136 -0.32 -21.68 79.09
CA ALA A 136 -1.69 -22.20 79.07
C ALA A 136 -1.67 -23.74 79.17
N VAL A 137 -1.47 -24.23 80.39
CA VAL A 137 -1.83 -25.60 80.75
C VAL A 137 -3.35 -25.67 80.88
N GLY A 138 -3.94 -26.60 80.13
CA GLY A 138 -5.32 -27.10 80.29
C GLY A 138 -6.36 -26.22 79.59
N THR A 139 -7.24 -26.72 78.72
CA THR A 139 -7.92 -28.00 78.78
C THR A 139 -8.55 -28.28 77.40
N THR A 140 -8.58 -29.56 77.04
CA THR A 140 -9.30 -30.20 75.92
C THR A 140 -10.64 -29.57 75.52
N HIS A 141 -10.87 -29.34 74.22
CA HIS A 141 -11.92 -30.01 73.44
C HIS A 141 -11.95 -29.55 71.96
N THR A 142 -11.82 -30.51 71.04
CA THR A 142 -12.45 -30.53 69.71
C THR A 142 -13.89 -31.08 69.87
N PRO A 143 -14.81 -31.04 68.87
CA PRO A 143 -14.63 -30.82 67.43
C PRO A 143 -15.75 -29.97 66.75
N ILE A 144 -15.82 -30.07 65.39
CA ILE A 144 -16.86 -29.66 64.41
C ILE A 144 -16.28 -28.59 63.47
N SER A 145 -15.67 -28.92 62.32
CA SER A 145 -16.19 -29.61 61.11
C SER A 145 -17.33 -28.86 60.42
N ASP A 146 -16.97 -27.96 59.51
CA ASP A 146 -17.69 -27.79 58.25
C ASP A 146 -16.71 -27.35 57.15
N SER A 147 -16.57 -28.22 56.14
CA SER A 147 -15.95 -27.91 54.85
C SER A 147 -17.06 -27.62 53.84
N PRO A 148 -16.77 -26.80 52.83
CA PRO A 148 -16.89 -27.29 51.45
C PRO A 148 -15.64 -26.86 50.65
N ILE A 149 -14.88 -27.78 50.02
CA ILE A 149 -15.10 -28.32 48.66
C ILE A 149 -15.71 -27.27 47.73
N GLY A 150 -15.11 -26.80 46.65
CA GLY A 150 -13.91 -27.20 45.93
C GLY A 150 -13.98 -26.58 44.52
N VAL A 151 -12.84 -26.68 43.85
CA VAL A 151 -12.62 -26.69 42.40
C VAL A 151 -12.96 -25.46 41.54
N SER A 152 -11.88 -24.85 41.09
CA SER A 152 -11.58 -24.26 39.79
C SER A 152 -12.62 -24.40 38.67
N SER A 153 -12.82 -23.29 37.93
CA SER A 153 -12.73 -23.26 36.46
C SER A 153 -12.90 -21.83 35.94
N THR A 154 -11.81 -21.18 35.52
CA THR A 154 -11.89 -20.08 34.54
C THR A 154 -11.13 -20.51 33.30
N SER A 155 -11.92 -20.82 32.27
CA SER A 155 -11.51 -21.20 30.94
C SER A 155 -10.84 -20.03 30.21
N PHE A 156 -9.60 -20.26 29.75
CA PHE A 156 -8.97 -19.49 28.68
C PHE A 156 -9.58 -19.90 27.32
N PRO A 157 -9.95 -18.95 26.44
CA PRO A 157 -10.08 -19.24 25.02
C PRO A 157 -8.69 -19.14 24.36
N THR A 158 -8.30 -20.19 23.65
CA THR A 158 -7.20 -20.14 22.67
C THR A 158 -7.75 -19.64 21.33
N PRO A 159 -7.01 -18.82 20.57
CA PRO A 159 -7.25 -18.68 19.14
C PRO A 159 -6.29 -19.62 18.40
N TYR A 160 -6.85 -20.70 17.85
CA TYR A 160 -6.26 -21.40 16.72
C TYR A 160 -7.15 -21.15 15.50
N THR A 161 -6.63 -20.43 14.51
CA THR A 161 -6.98 -20.69 13.11
C THR A 161 -5.69 -20.71 12.31
N SER A 162 -5.31 -21.91 11.87
CA SER A 162 -4.31 -22.12 10.84
C SER A 162 -4.80 -21.56 9.51
N SER A 163 -3.88 -20.94 8.79
CA SER A 163 -3.60 -21.12 7.37
C SER A 163 -4.68 -21.78 6.49
N SER A 164 -5.09 -21.05 5.46
CA SER A 164 -5.47 -21.62 4.16
C SER A 164 -5.08 -20.63 3.06
N SER A 165 -4.03 -20.99 2.31
CA SER A 165 -3.75 -20.48 0.97
C SER A 165 -4.82 -20.96 -0.01
N CYS A 166 -5.30 -20.06 -0.87
CA CYS A 166 -5.57 -20.23 -2.29
C CYS A 166 -5.80 -18.85 -2.91
#